data_AF-A0A8H5LPX8-F1
#
_entry.id   AF-A0A8H5LPX8-F1
#
_cell.length_a   1.000
_cell.length_b   1.000
_cell.length_c   1.000
_cell.angle_alpha   90.00
_cell.angle_beta   90.00
_cell.angle_gamma   90.00
#
_symmetry.space_group_name_H-M   'P 1'
#
loop_
_entity.id
_entity.type
_entity.pdbx_description
1 polymer ?
#
loop_
_entity_poly.entity_id
_entity_poly.type
_entity_poly.pdbx_seq_one_letter_code
_entity_poly.pdbx_strand_id
1 'polypeptide(L)'
;MIARLWPPFQRPQASIDKTTQTPNENLNHRRQALPFEPHRRGMKILTDDAKTPEDSLNNSHMQLLMRRELDLTALKVIHAGGYLIHQFLDNTTNKRTDEWGGSVENRARFGLEVLDAVTENFGPGRIGMELTPAGGYKDIGMPLEDTLETFTYFITEADKLNLAYMMFLRYEDTKDEVYEVSLHIHSYWRLGISGKTRGTPHNVIQTYKPLVLNYKFFTSQSYTVREAAQHISSGKVDGVFLGTAWIANPDLPKRIQFGTYVHTMNQGKESRMYV
;
A
#
# COMPACT_ATOMS: atom_id res chain seq x y z
N MET A 1 -10.19 10.81 15.36
CA MET A 1 -8.88 10.34 14.88
C MET A 1 -9.09 9.06 14.06
N ILE A 2 -8.36 8.86 12.95
CA ILE A 2 -8.41 7.61 12.14
C ILE A 2 -7.13 6.81 12.39
N ALA A 3 -7.24 5.58 12.90
CA ALA A 3 -6.09 4.68 13.08
C ALA A 3 -5.86 3.83 11.82
N ARG A 4 -4.61 3.41 11.59
CA ARG A 4 -4.22 2.54 10.47
C ARG A 4 -3.90 1.13 10.98
N LEU A 5 -4.46 0.12 10.34
CA LEU A 5 -4.13 -1.28 10.56
C LEU A 5 -3.22 -1.81 9.47
N TRP A 6 -2.08 -2.36 9.87
CA TRP A 6 -1.20 -3.17 9.02
C TRP A 6 -1.04 -4.57 9.61
N PRO A 7 -1.65 -5.60 8.99
CA PRO A 7 -1.17 -6.96 9.20
C PRO A 7 0.29 -7.03 8.75
N PRO A 8 1.19 -7.67 9.52
CA PRO A 8 2.62 -7.64 9.23
C PRO A 8 2.93 -8.24 7.86
N PHE A 9 3.89 -7.62 7.17
CA PHE A 9 4.47 -8.14 5.94
C PHE A 9 5.37 -9.33 6.26
N GLN A 10 5.07 -10.52 5.72
CA GLN A 10 5.93 -11.69 5.88
C GLN A 10 7.16 -11.55 4.99
N ARG A 11 8.27 -11.05 5.56
CA ARG A 11 9.62 -11.24 5.03
C ARG A 11 10.28 -12.33 5.88
N PRO A 12 11.06 -13.27 5.32
CA PRO A 12 12.00 -14.03 6.12
C PRO A 12 12.94 -13.04 6.81
N GLN A 13 12.95 -12.97 8.14
CA GLN A 13 14.04 -12.34 8.85
C GLN A 13 15.30 -13.17 8.58
N ALA A 14 16.33 -12.55 8.01
CA ALA A 14 17.66 -13.13 8.10
C ALA A 14 17.97 -13.25 9.60
N SER A 15 18.19 -14.46 10.08
CA SER A 15 18.56 -14.73 11.47
C SER A 15 19.85 -13.96 11.80
N ILE A 16 19.75 -12.95 12.67
CA ILE A 16 20.93 -12.44 13.35
C ILE A 16 21.25 -13.47 14.44
N ASP A 17 22.20 -14.35 14.14
CA ASP A 17 22.71 -15.32 15.09
C ASP A 17 23.36 -14.57 16.27
N LYS A 18 22.82 -14.74 17.47
CA LYS A 18 23.24 -14.01 18.69
C LYS A 18 24.41 -14.68 19.41
N THR A 19 25.28 -15.42 18.72
CA THR A 19 26.27 -16.31 19.36
C THR A 19 27.74 -15.90 19.21
N THR A 20 28.08 -14.78 18.60
CA THR A 20 29.48 -14.29 18.58
C THR A 20 29.65 -12.98 19.35
N GLN A 21 29.83 -13.11 20.67
CA GLN A 21 30.54 -12.10 21.46
C GLN A 21 32.04 -12.31 21.27
N THR A 22 32.72 -11.32 20.69
CA THR A 22 34.14 -11.07 20.99
C THR A 22 34.34 -9.58 21.34
N PRO A 23 35.27 -9.25 22.26
CA PRO A 23 35.37 -7.92 22.87
C PRO A 23 36.42 -7.03 22.18
N ASN A 24 36.15 -5.72 22.18
CA ASN A 24 37.02 -4.59 21.76
C ASN A 24 37.35 -4.57 20.25
N GLU A 25 37.28 -3.46 19.51
CA GLU A 25 37.72 -2.09 19.82
C GLU A 25 37.16 -1.11 18.76
N ASN A 26 37.00 0.16 19.16
CA ASN A 26 36.85 1.37 18.33
C ASN A 26 35.48 1.73 17.70
N LEU A 27 34.76 2.55 18.48
CA LEU A 27 33.86 3.60 18.03
C LEU A 27 34.51 4.49 16.96
N ASN A 28 34.05 4.40 15.71
CA ASN A 28 33.67 5.52 14.83
C ASN A 28 33.37 5.01 13.40
N HIS A 29 32.42 5.65 12.72
CA HIS A 29 31.87 5.34 11.38
C HIS A 29 30.59 4.47 11.32
N ARG A 30 29.49 4.98 11.91
CA ARG A 30 28.13 4.62 11.46
C ARG A 30 27.87 5.24 10.08
N ARG A 31 28.01 4.42 9.03
CA ARG A 31 27.40 4.48 7.67
C ARG A 31 28.35 3.75 6.72
N GLN A 32 28.31 2.43 6.71
CA GLN A 32 28.85 1.66 5.60
C GLN A 32 27.77 0.73 5.09
N ALA A 33 27.53 0.84 3.78
CA ALA A 33 26.58 0.08 3.02
C ALA A 33 26.91 -1.41 3.12
N LEU A 34 25.91 -2.22 3.47
CA LEU A 34 25.98 -3.65 3.18
C LEU A 34 25.97 -3.82 1.66
N PRO A 35 26.86 -4.65 1.07
CA PRO A 35 26.88 -4.88 -0.36
C PRO A 35 25.57 -5.52 -0.82
N PHE A 36 25.06 -5.01 -1.95
CA PHE A 36 23.90 -5.51 -2.66
C PHE A 36 24.19 -6.91 -3.21
N GLU A 37 23.53 -7.94 -2.68
CA GLU A 37 23.55 -9.28 -3.30
C GLU A 37 22.39 -9.42 -4.31
N PRO A 38 22.68 -9.81 -5.56
CA PRO A 38 21.65 -9.98 -6.58
C PRO A 38 20.85 -11.26 -6.32
N HIS A 39 19.54 -11.09 -6.22
CA HIS A 39 18.46 -12.07 -6.37
C HIS A 39 18.82 -13.56 -6.17
N ARG A 40 18.56 -14.09 -4.97
CA ARG A 40 18.31 -15.53 -4.80
C ARG A 40 16.80 -15.80 -4.71
N ARG A 41 16.33 -16.61 -5.68
CA ARG A 41 15.18 -17.55 -5.66
C ARG A 41 13.83 -17.01 -5.17
N GLY A 42 12.81 -17.20 -6.00
CA GLY A 42 11.43 -16.76 -5.81
C GLY A 42 10.94 -16.75 -4.37
N MET A 43 10.35 -15.63 -3.99
CA MET A 43 9.67 -15.42 -2.72
C MET A 43 8.67 -16.56 -2.48
N LYS A 44 9.04 -17.51 -1.61
CA LYS A 44 8.11 -18.51 -1.10
C LYS A 44 7.33 -17.84 0.04
N ILE A 45 6.37 -17.00 -0.33
CA ILE A 45 5.50 -16.29 0.61
C ILE A 45 4.21 -17.10 0.77
N LEU A 46 3.79 -17.26 2.03
CA LEU A 46 2.55 -17.91 2.50
C LEU A 46 2.41 -19.41 2.17
N THR A 47 3.25 -20.27 2.76
CA THR A 47 2.87 -21.69 2.87
C THR A 47 2.26 -22.06 4.22
N ASP A 48 2.70 -21.51 5.37
CA ASP A 48 2.38 -22.22 6.64
C ASP A 48 1.90 -21.41 7.86
N ASP A 49 2.06 -20.08 7.95
CA ASP A 49 1.92 -19.39 9.25
C ASP A 49 0.65 -18.55 9.47
N ALA A 50 -0.14 -18.24 8.44
CA ALA A 50 -1.46 -17.63 8.59
C ALA A 50 -2.47 -18.50 7.83
N LYS A 51 -3.20 -19.36 8.54
CA LYS A 51 -4.12 -20.33 7.93
C LYS A 51 -5.55 -19.82 7.89
N THR A 52 -5.90 -18.85 8.75
CA THR A 52 -7.23 -18.23 8.80
C THR A 52 -7.16 -16.72 9.11
N PRO A 53 -8.23 -15.94 8.84
CA PRO A 53 -8.38 -14.58 9.33
C PRO A 53 -8.27 -14.48 10.85
N GLU A 54 -8.76 -15.50 11.58
CA GLU A 54 -8.68 -15.59 13.03
C GLU A 54 -7.23 -15.63 13.54
N ASP A 55 -6.33 -16.34 12.86
CA ASP A 55 -4.89 -16.33 13.18
C ASP A 55 -4.28 -14.94 13.03
N SER A 56 -4.72 -14.18 12.03
CA SER A 56 -4.28 -12.80 11.81
C SER A 56 -4.88 -11.81 12.81
N LEU A 57 -6.13 -12.04 13.23
CA LEU A 57 -6.83 -11.27 14.26
C LEU A 57 -6.27 -11.53 15.67
N ASN A 58 -5.72 -12.73 15.91
CA ASN A 58 -5.06 -13.09 17.16
C ASN A 58 -3.67 -12.44 17.34
N ASN A 59 -3.16 -11.73 16.34
CA ASN A 59 -1.92 -10.97 16.48
C ASN A 59 -2.12 -9.81 17.48
N SER A 60 -1.16 -9.62 18.38
CA SER A 60 -1.27 -8.71 19.54
C SER A 60 -1.59 -7.25 19.16
N HIS A 61 -1.19 -6.78 17.97
CA HIS A 61 -1.56 -5.45 17.46
C HIS A 61 -3.05 -5.34 17.09
N MET A 62 -3.64 -6.41 16.53
CA MET A 62 -5.07 -6.44 16.22
C MET A 62 -5.88 -6.47 17.51
N GLN A 63 -5.49 -7.29 18.49
CA GLN A 63 -6.16 -7.30 19.80
C GLN A 63 -6.08 -5.95 20.53
N LEU A 64 -4.95 -5.23 20.43
CA LEU A 64 -4.79 -3.93 21.09
C LEU A 64 -5.72 -2.87 20.48
N LEU A 65 -5.98 -2.94 19.18
CA LEU A 65 -6.85 -2.00 18.48
C LEU A 65 -8.32 -2.40 18.57
N MET A 66 -8.62 -3.71 18.62
CA MET A 66 -9.96 -4.26 18.87
C MET A 66 -10.49 -3.97 20.29
N ARG A 67 -9.61 -3.66 21.25
CA ARG A 67 -10.01 -3.11 22.53
C ARG A 67 -10.61 -1.72 22.28
N ARG A 68 -11.91 -1.58 22.57
CA ARG A 68 -12.73 -0.34 22.49
C ARG A 68 -12.19 0.85 23.31
N GLU A 69 -10.95 0.81 23.78
CA GLU A 69 -10.33 1.77 24.70
C GLU A 69 -9.80 3.03 23.98
N LEU A 70 -9.77 3.05 22.65
CA LEU A 70 -9.45 4.25 21.87
C LEU A 70 -10.72 4.82 21.23
N ASP A 71 -11.06 6.08 21.53
CA ASP A 71 -12.14 6.86 20.90
C ASP A 71 -11.80 7.18 19.42
N LEU A 72 -11.67 6.14 18.60
CA LEU A 72 -11.39 6.24 17.18
C LEU A 72 -12.68 6.52 16.43
N THR A 73 -12.63 7.54 15.57
CA THR A 73 -13.75 7.97 14.72
C THR A 73 -13.92 7.04 13.52
N ALA A 74 -12.81 6.49 13.03
CA ALA A 74 -12.79 5.47 11.99
C ALA A 74 -11.48 4.66 12.07
N LEU A 75 -11.48 3.46 11.51
CA LEU A 75 -10.33 2.57 11.42
C LEU A 75 -10.06 2.27 9.95
N LYS A 76 -8.82 2.44 9.52
CA LYS A 76 -8.43 2.18 8.15
C LYS A 76 -7.74 0.81 8.07
N VAL A 77 -8.40 -0.16 7.45
CA VAL A 77 -7.79 -1.46 7.14
C VAL A 77 -7.01 -1.33 5.84
N ILE A 78 -5.68 -1.45 5.93
CA ILE A 78 -4.81 -1.27 4.76
C ILE A 78 -4.70 -2.60 4.01
N HIS A 79 -5.17 -2.59 2.78
CA HIS A 79 -5.09 -3.69 1.81
C HIS A 79 -4.08 -3.36 0.68
N ALA A 80 -3.31 -2.29 0.85
CA ALA A 80 -2.44 -1.68 -0.14
C ALA A 80 -0.96 -1.93 0.15
N GLY A 81 -0.10 -1.73 -0.84
CA GLY A 81 1.35 -1.57 -0.67
C GLY A 81 2.11 -2.87 -0.41
N GLY A 82 1.54 -4.00 -0.84
CA GLY A 82 2.18 -5.31 -0.82
C GLY A 82 2.21 -5.99 0.55
N TYR A 83 1.36 -5.55 1.47
CA TYR A 83 1.14 -6.19 2.77
C TYR A 83 0.21 -7.40 2.66
N LEU A 84 -0.01 -8.11 3.77
CA LEU A 84 -0.63 -9.45 3.80
C LEU A 84 -1.86 -9.60 2.91
N ILE A 85 -2.86 -8.71 3.04
CA ILE A 85 -4.09 -8.85 2.23
C ILE A 85 -3.81 -8.67 0.73
N HIS A 86 -2.91 -7.76 0.36
CA HIS A 86 -2.48 -7.61 -1.03
C HIS A 86 -1.78 -8.88 -1.55
N GLN A 87 -1.02 -9.57 -0.68
CA GLN A 87 -0.36 -10.83 -1.03
C GLN A 87 -1.36 -11.96 -1.28
N PHE A 88 -2.49 -11.99 -0.57
CA PHE A 88 -3.57 -12.95 -0.83
C PHE A 88 -4.27 -12.66 -2.15
N LEU A 89 -4.55 -11.39 -2.45
CA LEU A 89 -5.21 -10.97 -3.69
C LEU A 89 -4.35 -11.24 -4.92
N ASP A 90 -3.05 -11.00 -4.82
CA ASP A 90 -2.12 -11.08 -5.94
C ASP A 90 -1.79 -12.54 -6.32
N ASN A 91 -2.06 -12.91 -7.58
CA ASN A 91 -1.85 -14.28 -8.08
C ASN A 91 -0.37 -14.62 -8.30
N THR A 92 0.55 -13.65 -8.26
CA THR A 92 1.99 -13.87 -8.36
C THR A 92 2.60 -14.23 -7.02
N THR A 93 2.01 -13.77 -5.91
CA THR A 93 2.42 -14.15 -4.55
C THR A 93 1.57 -15.27 -3.96
N ASN A 94 0.25 -15.27 -4.17
CA ASN A 94 -0.62 -16.34 -3.69
C ASN A 94 -0.65 -17.50 -4.68
N LYS A 95 0.18 -18.52 -4.40
CA LYS A 95 0.25 -19.78 -5.15
C LYS A 95 -0.45 -20.94 -4.45
N ARG A 96 -1.34 -20.65 -3.50
CA ARG A 96 -2.07 -21.68 -2.76
C ARG A 96 -3.07 -22.40 -3.67
N THR A 97 -3.38 -23.64 -3.31
CA THR A 97 -4.34 -24.50 -4.01
C THR A 97 -5.51 -24.90 -3.11
N ASP A 98 -5.63 -24.28 -1.95
CA ASP A 98 -6.76 -24.46 -1.03
C ASP A 98 -7.80 -23.35 -1.22
N GLU A 99 -8.75 -23.25 -0.29
CA GLU A 99 -9.86 -22.29 -0.34
C GLU A 99 -9.45 -20.81 -0.23
N TRP A 100 -8.16 -20.53 0.01
CA TRP A 100 -7.59 -19.19 0.12
C TRP A 100 -6.75 -18.79 -1.11
N GLY A 101 -6.67 -19.63 -2.14
CA GLY A 101 -5.95 -19.32 -3.37
C GLY A 101 -6.51 -20.02 -4.61
N GLY A 102 -5.78 -19.94 -5.71
CA GLY A 102 -6.25 -20.41 -7.01
C GLY A 102 -7.18 -19.38 -7.67
N SER A 103 -8.49 -19.45 -7.41
CA SER A 103 -9.48 -18.58 -8.05
C SER A 103 -9.47 -17.15 -7.47
N VAL A 104 -10.06 -16.19 -8.20
CA VAL A 104 -10.20 -14.80 -7.75
C VAL A 104 -10.99 -14.72 -6.44
N GLU A 105 -12.07 -15.48 -6.33
CA GLU A 105 -12.94 -15.54 -5.15
C GLU A 105 -12.18 -16.04 -3.92
N ASN A 106 -11.42 -17.13 -4.07
CA ASN A 106 -10.62 -17.69 -2.99
C ASN A 106 -9.50 -16.74 -2.53
N ARG A 107 -8.83 -16.06 -3.48
CA ARG A 107 -7.83 -15.04 -3.16
C ARG A 107 -8.43 -13.82 -2.45
N ALA A 108 -9.64 -13.42 -2.84
CA ALA A 108 -10.38 -12.30 -2.25
C ALA A 108 -10.92 -12.61 -0.85
N ARG A 109 -11.24 -13.89 -0.58
CA ARG A 109 -11.85 -14.38 0.66
C ARG A 109 -11.20 -13.82 1.92
N PHE A 110 -9.88 -13.94 2.03
CA PHE A 110 -9.14 -13.49 3.21
C PHE A 110 -9.36 -12.00 3.52
N GLY A 111 -9.26 -11.14 2.50
CA GLY A 111 -9.46 -9.70 2.68
C GLY A 111 -10.90 -9.34 3.03
N LEU A 112 -11.88 -10.02 2.41
CA LEU A 112 -13.30 -9.79 2.64
C LEU A 112 -13.70 -10.21 4.06
N GLU A 113 -13.26 -11.38 4.52
CA GLU A 113 -13.54 -11.85 5.88
C GLU A 113 -12.88 -10.96 6.96
N VAL A 114 -11.67 -10.44 6.70
CA VAL A 114 -11.05 -9.46 7.59
C VAL A 114 -11.85 -8.16 7.64
N LEU A 115 -12.32 -7.65 6.49
CA LEU A 115 -13.15 -6.44 6.44
C LEU A 115 -14.47 -6.63 7.19
N ASP A 116 -15.13 -7.77 6.99
CA ASP A 116 -16.40 -8.11 7.61
C ASP A 116 -16.25 -8.20 9.14
N ALA A 117 -15.33 -9.03 9.63
CA ALA A 117 -15.08 -9.21 11.05
C ALA A 117 -14.68 -7.90 11.77
N VAL A 118 -13.89 -7.05 11.10
CA VAL A 118 -13.52 -5.74 11.66
C VAL A 118 -14.73 -4.80 11.66
N THR A 119 -15.57 -4.82 10.63
CA THR A 119 -16.78 -4.00 10.57
C THR A 119 -17.80 -4.42 11.64
N GLU A 120 -17.98 -5.71 11.86
CA GLU A 120 -18.84 -6.24 12.93
C GLU A 120 -18.37 -5.80 14.32
N ASN A 121 -17.05 -5.82 14.59
CA ASN A 121 -16.55 -5.51 15.93
C ASN A 121 -16.55 -4.01 16.27
N PHE A 122 -16.19 -3.15 15.30
CA PHE A 122 -16.11 -1.69 15.52
C PHE A 122 -17.41 -0.95 15.20
N GLY A 123 -18.32 -1.61 14.48
CA GLY A 123 -19.60 -1.06 14.04
C GLY A 123 -19.57 -0.53 12.61
N PRO A 124 -20.71 -0.58 11.91
CA PRO A 124 -20.83 -0.15 10.52
C PRO A 124 -20.50 1.33 10.32
N GLY A 125 -20.03 1.67 9.12
CA GLY A 125 -19.73 3.05 8.73
C GLY A 125 -18.49 3.65 9.41
N ARG A 126 -17.67 2.83 10.08
CA ARG A 126 -16.44 3.26 10.75
C ARG A 126 -15.17 2.70 10.12
N ILE A 127 -15.28 1.77 9.17
CA ILE A 127 -14.13 1.09 8.57
C ILE A 127 -13.82 1.66 7.18
N GLY A 128 -12.61 2.19 6.99
CA GLY A 128 -12.11 2.62 5.69
C GLY A 128 -11.23 1.54 5.04
N MET A 129 -11.35 1.38 3.73
CA MET A 129 -10.48 0.48 2.94
C MET A 129 -9.49 1.26 2.09
N GLU A 130 -8.24 0.80 2.01
CA GLU A 130 -7.21 1.34 1.08
C GLU A 130 -6.62 0.25 0.18
N LEU A 131 -6.61 0.47 -1.15
CA LEU A 131 -6.04 -0.44 -2.14
C LEU A 131 -4.98 0.24 -3.02
N THR A 132 -4.07 -0.56 -3.57
CA THR A 132 -3.09 -0.19 -4.60
C THR A 132 -3.20 -1.13 -5.81
N PRO A 133 -4.26 -1.02 -6.64
CA PRO A 133 -4.53 -2.01 -7.68
C PRO A 133 -3.41 -2.14 -8.71
N ALA A 134 -2.70 -1.06 -9.00
CA ALA A 134 -1.62 -1.05 -9.98
C ALA A 134 -0.32 -1.72 -9.48
N GLY A 135 -0.24 -2.18 -8.23
CA GLY A 135 0.95 -2.87 -7.72
C GLY A 135 2.24 -2.03 -7.77
N GLY A 136 3.37 -2.71 -8.00
CA GLY A 136 4.71 -2.14 -8.18
C GLY A 136 5.55 -2.06 -6.91
N TYR A 137 4.92 -1.84 -5.76
CA TYR A 137 5.62 -1.73 -4.48
C TYR A 137 5.75 -3.08 -3.77
N LYS A 138 6.95 -3.39 -3.25
CA LYS A 138 7.30 -4.66 -2.56
C LYS A 138 7.09 -5.92 -3.41
N ASP A 139 7.54 -5.89 -4.66
CA ASP A 139 7.52 -7.03 -5.58
C ASP A 139 6.11 -7.64 -5.80
N ILE A 140 5.07 -6.80 -5.84
CA ILE A 140 3.67 -7.19 -6.07
C ILE A 140 3.20 -6.62 -7.41
N GLY A 141 2.43 -7.41 -8.17
CA GLY A 141 1.85 -7.00 -9.43
C GLY A 141 1.51 -8.19 -10.31
N MET A 142 0.32 -8.16 -10.91
CA MET A 142 -0.21 -9.19 -11.81
C MET A 142 -0.34 -8.63 -13.22
N PRO A 143 -0.42 -9.48 -14.27
CA PRO A 143 -0.89 -9.06 -15.59
C PRO A 143 -2.15 -8.18 -15.52
N LEU A 144 -2.35 -7.31 -16.52
CA LEU A 144 -3.47 -6.36 -16.53
C LEU A 144 -4.83 -7.04 -16.44
N GLU A 145 -5.04 -8.12 -17.18
CA GLU A 145 -6.28 -8.89 -17.16
C GLU A 145 -6.59 -9.43 -15.75
N ASP A 146 -5.64 -10.13 -15.15
CA ASP A 146 -5.75 -10.66 -13.78
C ASP A 146 -5.96 -9.57 -12.73
N THR A 147 -5.31 -8.40 -12.92
CA THR A 147 -5.46 -7.24 -12.06
C THR A 147 -6.87 -6.69 -12.12
N LEU A 148 -7.39 -6.46 -13.32
CA LEU A 148 -8.74 -5.95 -13.53
C LEU A 148 -9.77 -6.92 -12.96
N GLU A 149 -9.62 -8.22 -13.21
CA GLU A 149 -10.53 -9.25 -12.70
C GLU A 149 -10.52 -9.29 -11.16
N THR A 150 -9.33 -9.40 -10.56
CA THR A 150 -9.17 -9.53 -9.10
C THR A 150 -9.75 -8.32 -8.37
N PHE A 151 -9.37 -7.10 -8.78
CA PHE A 151 -9.82 -5.90 -8.08
C PHE A 151 -11.26 -5.55 -8.40
N THR A 152 -11.78 -5.86 -9.59
CA THR A 152 -13.22 -5.69 -9.89
C THR A 152 -14.07 -6.56 -8.95
N TYR A 153 -13.72 -7.84 -8.80
CA TYR A 153 -14.41 -8.73 -7.89
C TYR A 153 -14.31 -8.24 -6.44
N PHE A 154 -13.09 -8.01 -5.95
CA PHE A 154 -12.86 -7.63 -4.56
C PHE A 154 -13.58 -6.33 -4.18
N ILE A 155 -13.54 -5.31 -5.05
CA ILE A 155 -14.20 -4.03 -4.79
C ILE A 155 -15.72 -4.18 -4.80
N THR A 156 -16.26 -4.98 -5.73
CA THR A 156 -17.71 -5.22 -5.82
C THR A 156 -18.25 -5.93 -4.57
N GLU A 157 -17.51 -6.91 -4.05
CA GLU A 157 -17.88 -7.60 -2.81
C GLU A 157 -17.67 -6.71 -1.58
N ALA A 158 -16.55 -5.99 -1.50
CA ALA A 158 -16.30 -5.05 -0.41
C ALA A 158 -17.31 -3.89 -0.38
N ASP A 159 -17.93 -3.54 -1.51
CA ASP A 159 -18.95 -2.49 -1.58
C ASP A 159 -20.21 -2.84 -0.76
N LYS A 160 -20.38 -4.13 -0.38
CA LYS A 160 -21.51 -4.63 0.40
C LYS A 160 -21.29 -4.59 1.92
N LEU A 161 -20.06 -4.32 2.38
CA LEU A 161 -19.65 -4.50 3.80
C LEU A 161 -19.83 -3.28 4.71
N ASN A 162 -20.76 -2.38 4.38
CA ASN A 162 -21.10 -1.17 5.16
C ASN A 162 -19.87 -0.35 5.65
N LEU A 163 -18.96 -0.08 4.73
CA LEU A 163 -17.73 0.67 4.99
C LEU A 163 -18.00 2.17 5.20
N ALA A 164 -17.03 2.88 5.78
CA ALA A 164 -17.05 4.34 5.88
C ALA A 164 -16.65 5.01 4.55
N TYR A 165 -15.61 4.48 3.91
CA TYR A 165 -15.05 4.99 2.66
C TYR A 165 -14.14 3.97 1.98
N MET A 166 -13.90 4.18 0.69
CA MET A 166 -12.86 3.48 -0.06
C MET A 166 -11.83 4.46 -0.58
N MET A 167 -10.55 4.09 -0.54
CA MET A 167 -9.46 4.88 -1.08
C MET A 167 -8.54 4.06 -1.97
N PHE A 168 -8.36 4.47 -3.23
CA PHE A 168 -7.42 3.80 -4.13
C PHE A 168 -6.24 4.70 -4.48
N LEU A 169 -5.04 4.12 -4.39
CA LEU A 169 -3.80 4.78 -4.75
C LEU A 169 -3.61 4.70 -6.26
N ARG A 170 -3.35 5.84 -6.90
CA ARG A 170 -3.01 5.86 -8.32
C ARG A 170 -1.62 5.30 -8.54
N TYR A 171 -1.38 4.77 -9.74
CA TYR A 171 -0.06 4.31 -10.13
C TYR A 171 0.97 5.46 -10.08
N GLU A 172 2.17 5.15 -9.59
CA GLU A 172 3.32 6.04 -9.56
C GLU A 172 4.56 5.25 -9.92
N ASP A 173 5.18 5.61 -11.04
CA ASP A 173 6.38 5.00 -11.60
C ASP A 173 7.55 4.97 -10.62
N THR A 174 7.76 6.03 -9.83
CA THR A 174 8.87 6.11 -8.87
C THR A 174 8.79 5.11 -7.71
N LYS A 175 7.62 4.49 -7.50
CA LYS A 175 7.43 3.44 -6.48
C LYS A 175 7.32 2.04 -7.06
N ASP A 176 7.40 1.92 -8.38
CA ASP A 176 7.42 0.63 -9.05
C ASP A 176 8.84 0.08 -9.02
N GLU A 177 9.04 -0.99 -8.26
CA GLU A 177 10.35 -1.61 -8.11
C GLU A 177 10.80 -2.22 -9.44
N VAL A 178 11.94 -1.75 -9.94
CA VAL A 178 12.56 -2.27 -11.16
C VAL A 178 13.31 -3.56 -10.83
N TYR A 179 12.97 -4.64 -11.54
CA TYR A 179 13.68 -5.92 -11.51
C TYR A 179 14.29 -6.23 -12.89
N GLU A 180 15.17 -7.23 -12.96
CA GLU A 180 15.96 -7.51 -14.18
C GLU A 180 16.75 -6.29 -14.66
N VAL A 181 17.40 -5.63 -13.69
CA VAL A 181 18.22 -4.43 -13.91
C VAL A 181 19.32 -4.71 -14.92
N SER A 182 19.29 -3.99 -16.04
CA SER A 182 20.29 -4.03 -17.09
C SER A 182 20.95 -2.67 -17.21
N LEU A 183 22.28 -2.67 -17.08
CA LEU A 183 23.11 -1.49 -17.26
C LEU A 183 23.41 -1.33 -18.75
N HIS A 184 23.07 -0.17 -19.29
CA HIS A 184 23.37 0.18 -20.68
C HIS A 184 24.14 1.51 -20.73
N ILE A 185 25.19 1.56 -21.53
CA ILE A 185 25.93 2.79 -21.79
C ILE A 185 25.19 3.54 -22.91
N HIS A 186 24.63 4.71 -22.60
CA HIS A 186 24.15 5.65 -23.62
C HIS A 186 25.35 6.34 -24.29
N SER A 187 25.14 6.85 -25.51
CA SER A 187 26.07 7.76 -26.17
C SER A 187 26.45 8.91 -25.21
N TYR A 188 27.74 9.21 -25.11
CA TYR A 188 28.35 10.16 -24.15
C TYR A 188 28.39 9.74 -22.67
N TRP A 189 28.88 8.53 -22.36
CA TRP A 189 29.31 8.09 -21.02
C TRP A 189 28.25 8.20 -19.90
N ARG A 190 26.96 8.19 -20.26
CA ARG A 190 25.86 8.11 -19.30
C ARG A 190 25.44 6.65 -19.11
N LEU A 191 25.49 6.18 -17.87
CA LEU A 191 24.87 4.93 -17.48
C LEU A 191 23.35 5.09 -17.48
N GLY A 192 22.68 4.36 -18.36
CA GLY A 192 21.25 4.13 -18.30
C GLY A 192 20.98 2.85 -17.52
N ILE A 193 20.02 2.91 -16.61
CA ILE A 193 19.45 1.72 -15.98
C ILE A 193 18.13 1.44 -16.69
N SER A 194 17.99 0.26 -17.29
CA SER A 194 16.70 -0.24 -17.77
C SER A 194 16.35 -1.52 -17.03
N GLY A 195 15.06 -1.83 -16.92
CA GLY A 195 14.60 -3.06 -16.32
C GLY A 195 13.09 -3.20 -16.48
N LYS A 196 12.56 -4.32 -16.02
CA LYS A 196 11.13 -4.56 -16.00
C LYS A 196 10.55 -4.03 -14.69
N THR A 197 9.33 -3.51 -14.76
CA THR A 197 8.57 -3.08 -13.60
C THR A 197 7.56 -4.14 -13.22
N ARG A 198 7.24 -4.25 -11.93
CA ARG A 198 6.25 -5.22 -11.43
C ARG A 198 4.83 -4.70 -11.53
N GLY A 199 4.67 -3.40 -11.35
CA GLY A 199 3.38 -2.76 -11.40
C GLY A 199 2.77 -2.83 -12.79
N THR A 200 1.47 -2.60 -12.80
CA THR A 200 0.64 -2.69 -13.99
C THR A 200 0.01 -1.32 -14.21
N PRO A 201 0.68 -0.43 -14.96
CA PRO A 201 0.22 0.94 -15.14
C PRO A 201 -1.16 0.96 -15.81
N HIS A 202 -2.17 1.47 -15.10
CA HIS A 202 -3.50 1.74 -15.63
C HIS A 202 -4.17 2.87 -14.85
N ASN A 203 -5.26 3.43 -15.42
CA ASN A 203 -6.00 4.50 -14.77
C ASN A 203 -6.91 3.97 -13.65
N VAL A 204 -6.32 3.71 -12.48
CA VAL A 204 -7.01 3.16 -11.29
C VAL A 204 -8.32 3.88 -10.97
N ILE A 205 -8.34 5.22 -11.00
CA ILE A 205 -9.54 5.99 -10.64
C ILE A 205 -10.64 5.77 -11.68
N GLN A 206 -10.32 5.92 -12.96
CA GLN A 206 -11.30 5.72 -14.03
C GLN A 206 -11.83 4.29 -14.06
N THR A 207 -10.98 3.30 -13.80
CA THR A 207 -11.34 1.89 -13.83
C THR A 207 -12.28 1.52 -12.68
N TYR A 208 -11.95 1.90 -11.43
CA TYR A 208 -12.63 1.33 -10.26
C TYR A 208 -13.60 2.28 -9.55
N LYS A 209 -13.54 3.60 -9.79
CA LYS A 209 -14.53 4.52 -9.20
C LYS A 209 -15.98 4.12 -9.53
N PRO A 210 -16.33 3.68 -10.75
CA PRO A 210 -17.70 3.26 -11.07
C PRO A 210 -18.20 2.06 -10.25
N LEU A 211 -17.31 1.28 -9.65
CA LEU A 211 -17.67 0.13 -8.81
C LEU A 211 -17.97 0.54 -7.36
N VAL A 212 -17.60 1.76 -6.94
CA VAL A 212 -17.83 2.26 -5.58
C VAL A 212 -19.16 3.00 -5.57
N LEU A 213 -20.22 2.28 -5.21
CA LEU A 213 -21.61 2.76 -5.30
C LEU A 213 -22.10 3.33 -3.97
N ASN A 214 -21.74 2.69 -2.87
CA ASN A 214 -22.33 2.98 -1.56
C ASN A 214 -21.52 3.98 -0.72
N TYR A 215 -20.27 4.28 -1.11
CA TYR A 215 -19.33 5.00 -0.25
C TYR A 215 -18.63 6.18 -0.91
N LYS A 216 -18.10 7.06 -0.05
CA LYS A 216 -17.19 8.12 -0.46
C LYS A 216 -15.90 7.53 -0.99
N PHE A 217 -15.47 8.05 -2.14
CA PHE A 217 -14.28 7.60 -2.83
C PHE A 217 -13.15 8.62 -2.71
N PHE A 218 -12.04 8.17 -2.15
CA PHE A 218 -10.85 8.97 -2.01
C PHE A 218 -9.72 8.43 -2.90
N THR A 219 -8.76 9.28 -3.18
CA THR A 219 -7.50 8.85 -3.79
C THR A 219 -6.31 9.47 -3.08
N SER A 220 -5.12 9.02 -3.43
CA SER A 220 -3.86 9.45 -2.86
C SER A 220 -2.76 9.23 -3.88
N GLN A 221 -1.53 9.56 -3.49
CA GLN A 221 -0.28 9.35 -4.21
C GLN A 221 0.03 10.47 -5.22
N SER A 222 1.03 11.28 -4.85
CA SER A 222 1.68 12.28 -5.71
C SER A 222 0.77 13.35 -6.31
N TYR A 223 -0.34 13.64 -5.65
CA TYR A 223 -1.20 14.76 -5.99
C TYR A 223 -0.59 16.10 -5.57
N THR A 224 -0.67 17.08 -6.47
CA THR A 224 -0.55 18.49 -6.06
C THR A 224 -1.87 18.96 -5.46
N VAL A 225 -1.85 20.04 -4.68
CA VAL A 225 -3.08 20.65 -4.14
C VAL A 225 -4.03 21.08 -5.27
N ARG A 226 -3.48 21.68 -6.34
CA ARG A 226 -4.25 22.13 -7.50
C ARG A 226 -4.93 20.98 -8.23
N GLU A 227 -4.18 19.92 -8.51
CA GLU A 227 -4.72 18.72 -9.16
C GLU A 227 -5.80 18.06 -8.29
N ALA A 228 -5.55 17.97 -6.98
CA ALA A 228 -6.54 17.46 -6.03
C ALA A 228 -7.83 18.29 -6.06
N ALA A 229 -7.73 19.62 -6.01
CA ALA A 229 -8.88 20.51 -6.08
C ALA A 229 -9.67 20.33 -7.40
N GLN A 230 -8.99 20.20 -8.53
CA GLN A 230 -9.62 19.94 -9.84
C GLN A 230 -10.33 18.59 -9.89
N HIS A 231 -9.73 17.53 -9.33
CA HIS A 231 -10.34 16.20 -9.29
C HIS A 231 -11.61 16.17 -8.41
N ILE A 232 -11.58 16.89 -7.29
CA ILE A 232 -12.73 17.03 -6.40
C ILE A 232 -13.82 17.86 -7.08
N SER A 233 -13.49 19.04 -7.65
CA SER A 233 -14.47 19.93 -8.26
C SER A 233 -15.13 19.35 -9.51
N SER A 234 -14.44 18.46 -10.22
CA SER A 234 -14.99 17.73 -11.38
C SER A 234 -15.80 16.47 -11.00
N GLY A 235 -15.90 16.14 -9.70
CA GLY A 235 -16.63 14.97 -9.23
C GLY A 235 -15.94 13.64 -9.52
N LYS A 236 -14.66 13.63 -9.93
CA LYS A 236 -13.90 12.39 -10.16
C LYS A 236 -13.68 11.61 -8.86
N VAL A 237 -13.50 12.33 -7.75
CA VAL A 237 -13.28 11.77 -6.41
C VAL A 237 -13.96 12.67 -5.37
N ASP A 238 -14.34 12.11 -4.22
CA ASP A 238 -14.88 12.88 -3.09
C ASP A 238 -13.79 13.56 -2.25
N GLY A 239 -12.54 13.09 -2.35
CA GLY A 239 -11.40 13.71 -1.67
C GLY A 239 -10.04 13.12 -2.06
N VAL A 240 -8.98 13.81 -1.64
CA VAL A 240 -7.59 13.40 -1.90
C VAL A 240 -6.76 13.48 -0.63
N PHE A 241 -6.01 12.43 -0.32
CA PHE A 241 -5.06 12.39 0.79
C PHE A 241 -3.67 12.86 0.33
N LEU A 242 -3.15 13.92 0.98
CA LEU A 242 -1.89 14.57 0.62
C LEU A 242 -0.77 14.24 1.62
N GLY A 243 -0.23 13.01 1.57
CA GLY A 243 0.73 12.51 2.56
C GLY A 243 2.04 13.33 2.67
N THR A 244 2.82 13.40 1.59
CA THR A 244 4.12 14.11 1.58
C THR A 244 3.98 15.61 1.84
N ALA A 245 2.90 16.23 1.36
CA ALA A 245 2.60 17.63 1.65
C ALA A 245 2.33 17.86 3.14
N TRP A 246 1.59 16.96 3.80
CA TRP A 246 1.36 17.05 5.25
C TRP A 246 2.65 16.90 6.07
N ILE A 247 3.57 16.02 5.64
CA ILE A 247 4.88 15.87 6.31
C ILE A 247 5.68 17.16 6.25
N ALA A 248 5.70 17.82 5.08
CA ALA A 248 6.46 19.04 4.89
C ALA A 248 5.77 20.30 5.43
N ASN A 249 4.45 20.25 5.68
CA ASN A 249 3.64 21.41 6.06
C ASN A 249 2.63 21.00 7.16
N PRO A 250 3.00 21.09 8.46
CA PRO A 250 2.08 20.80 9.55
C PRO A 250 0.83 21.71 9.57
N ASP A 251 0.93 22.89 8.96
CA ASP A 251 -0.13 23.89 8.78
C ASP A 251 -0.77 23.84 7.37
N LEU A 252 -0.64 22.71 6.64
CA LEU A 252 -1.16 22.53 5.28
C LEU A 252 -2.60 23.04 5.09
N PRO A 253 -3.58 22.79 5.98
CA PRO A 253 -4.94 23.29 5.78
C PRO A 253 -5.02 24.81 5.70
N LYS A 254 -4.31 25.52 6.58
CA LYS A 254 -4.23 26.99 6.56
C LYS A 254 -3.56 27.44 5.27
N ARG A 255 -2.51 26.73 4.84
CA ARG A 255 -1.80 27.11 3.60
C ARG A 255 -2.70 27.04 2.38
N ILE A 256 -3.49 25.97 2.27
CA ILE A 256 -4.49 25.79 1.21
C ILE A 256 -5.57 26.87 1.30
N GLN A 257 -6.12 27.09 2.50
CA GLN A 257 -7.19 28.07 2.73
C GLN A 257 -6.80 29.49 2.33
N PHE A 258 -5.56 29.90 2.64
CA PHE A 258 -5.06 31.24 2.37
C PHE A 258 -4.31 31.36 1.02
N GLY A 259 -4.29 30.30 0.19
CA GLY A 259 -3.58 30.32 -1.10
C GLY A 259 -2.07 30.56 -0.96
N THR A 260 -1.48 30.08 0.13
CA THR A 260 -0.06 30.28 0.42
C THR A 260 0.79 29.11 -0.07
N TYR A 261 2.10 29.31 -0.01
CA TYR A 261 3.10 28.37 -0.48
C TYR A 261 3.06 27.01 0.25
N VAL A 262 3.09 25.89 -0.50
CA VAL A 262 3.17 24.51 0.03
C VAL A 262 4.51 23.86 -0.31
N HIS A 263 5.27 23.50 0.70
CA HIS A 263 6.54 22.79 0.55
C HIS A 263 6.35 21.39 -0.03
N THR A 264 7.17 21.03 -1.01
CA THR A 264 7.19 19.68 -1.58
C THR A 264 8.45 18.95 -1.15
N MET A 265 8.28 17.72 -0.64
CA MET A 265 9.40 16.79 -0.43
C MET A 265 9.85 16.27 -1.78
N ASN A 266 10.88 16.88 -2.36
CA ASN A 266 11.62 16.30 -3.48
C ASN A 266 12.95 15.80 -2.93
N GLN A 267 13.41 14.62 -3.36
CA GLN A 267 14.60 13.90 -2.87
C GLN A 267 15.82 14.82 -2.58
N GLY A 268 15.87 15.42 -1.39
CA GLY A 268 16.92 16.37 -0.98
C GLY A 268 16.85 17.80 -1.58
N LYS A 269 15.79 18.19 -2.28
CA LYS A 269 15.61 19.56 -2.80
C LYS A 269 14.23 20.11 -2.43
N GLU A 270 14.22 21.14 -1.59
CA GLU A 270 13.00 21.93 -1.35
C GLU A 270 12.64 22.68 -2.63
N SER A 271 11.44 22.47 -3.16
CA SER A 271 10.90 23.26 -4.27
C SER A 271 9.61 23.93 -3.86
N ARG A 272 9.40 25.16 -4.36
CA ARG A 272 8.24 25.98 -4.00
C ARG A 272 7.10 25.90 -5.03
N MET A 273 5.88 25.53 -4.62
CA MET A 273 4.66 25.63 -5.44
C MET A 273 3.59 26.47 -4.75
N TYR A 274 3.06 27.46 -5.48
CA TYR A 274 1.90 28.25 -5.06
C TYR A 274 0.62 27.44 -5.32
N VAL A 275 -0.28 27.47 -4.33
CA VAL A 275 -1.62 26.86 -4.42
C VAL A 275 -2.53 27.81 -5.16
#